data_AF-A0ABD0Z3Q8-F1
#
_entry.id   AF-A0ABD0Z3Q8-F1
#
_cell.length_a   1.000
_cell.length_b   1.000
_cell.length_c   1.000
_cell.angle_alpha   90.00
_cell.angle_beta   90.00
_cell.angle_gamma   90.00
#
_symmetry.space_group_name_H-M   'P 1'
#
loop_
_entity.id
_entity.type
_entity.pdbx_description
1 polymer ?
#
loop_
_entity_poly.entity_id
_entity_poly.type
_entity_poly.pdbx_seq_one_letter_code
_entity_poly.pdbx_strand_id
1 'polypeptide(L)'
;NQEDPCKVKSRVVADATYCDRYWECQDGQPELYDCPNGLVYAGKNRGVTEGCDYPWRANYCEGKTQANGPIGREHCDWLYGIFGHETSCTRYWTCWNGTATEQLCIGGLLYNENTHSCDWPENVDGCQKHPLCNDDANGNVPLGKSCNRYWQCQGGYPRLQRCPAMLVFDKRSLRCEEVERPNLPPPAPRPRPNRPQQFQASQQQSQQPQPQQRPQPQYQASQQAPQYQANPQQRALESIPLPPGAIPLRSRSGQ
;
A
#
# COMPACT_ATOMS: atom_id res chain seq x y z
N ASN A 1 29.09 6.20 -26.37
CA ASN A 1 29.54 4.92 -26.92
C ASN A 1 28.93 3.82 -26.07
N GLN A 2 28.24 2.84 -26.65
CA GLN A 2 27.53 1.80 -25.90
C GLN A 2 28.51 0.73 -25.41
N GLU A 3 28.40 0.33 -24.13
CA GLU A 3 29.17 -0.78 -23.57
C GLU A 3 28.59 -2.12 -24.01
N ASP A 4 29.46 -3.11 -24.22
CA ASP A 4 29.08 -4.46 -24.65
C ASP A 4 28.74 -5.34 -23.44
N PRO A 5 27.46 -5.77 -23.27
CA PRO A 5 27.05 -6.58 -22.13
C PRO A 5 27.76 -7.93 -22.07
N CYS A 6 28.21 -8.49 -23.20
CA CYS A 6 28.84 -9.81 -23.22
C CYS A 6 30.28 -9.80 -22.73
N LYS A 7 30.89 -8.62 -22.58
CA LYS A 7 32.26 -8.45 -22.07
C LYS A 7 32.32 -8.17 -20.58
N VAL A 8 31.21 -7.77 -19.96
CA VAL A 8 31.15 -7.47 -18.53
C VAL A 8 30.72 -8.69 -17.72
N LYS A 9 31.21 -8.78 -16.47
CA LYS A 9 30.88 -9.90 -15.56
C LYS A 9 29.38 -9.99 -15.21
N SER A 10 28.70 -8.84 -15.13
CA SER A 10 27.25 -8.79 -14.83
C SER A 10 26.41 -9.39 -15.96
N ARG A 11 26.94 -9.45 -17.18
CA ARG A 11 26.22 -9.73 -18.43
C ARG A 11 25.07 -8.78 -18.75
N VAL A 12 24.99 -7.65 -18.03
CA VAL A 12 23.95 -6.63 -18.18
C VAL A 12 24.58 -5.26 -18.00
N VAL A 13 24.28 -4.32 -18.91
CA VAL A 13 24.74 -2.91 -18.86
C VAL A 13 23.60 -1.96 -19.21
N ALA A 14 23.67 -0.72 -18.72
CA ALA A 14 22.69 0.31 -19.07
C ALA A 14 22.82 0.76 -20.53
N ASP A 15 21.75 1.24 -21.13
CA ASP A 15 21.83 1.94 -22.41
C ASP A 15 22.53 3.30 -22.26
N ALA A 16 23.34 3.69 -23.23
CA ALA A 16 24.13 4.91 -23.18
C ALA A 16 23.30 6.19 -23.39
N THR A 17 22.10 6.09 -23.99
CA THR A 17 21.27 7.24 -24.36
C THR A 17 19.92 7.24 -23.62
N TYR A 18 19.29 6.08 -23.50
CA TYR A 18 17.98 5.88 -22.89
C TYR A 18 18.08 5.49 -21.41
N CYS A 19 17.35 6.17 -20.53
CA CYS A 19 17.38 5.88 -19.09
C CYS A 19 16.60 4.63 -18.68
N ASP A 20 15.59 4.28 -19.46
CA ASP A 20 14.69 3.17 -19.24
C ASP A 20 15.05 1.95 -20.10
N ARG A 21 16.28 1.86 -20.58
CA ARG A 21 16.77 0.73 -21.38
C ARG A 21 18.05 0.14 -20.85
N TYR A 22 18.20 -1.15 -21.10
CA TYR A 22 19.41 -1.89 -20.76
C TYR A 22 19.67 -3.01 -21.76
N TRP A 23 20.93 -3.42 -21.83
CA TRP A 23 21.40 -4.48 -22.69
C TRP A 23 21.77 -5.70 -21.85
N GLU A 24 21.31 -6.87 -22.25
CA GLU A 24 21.66 -8.15 -21.63
C GLU A 24 22.33 -9.07 -22.66
N CYS A 25 23.33 -9.84 -22.22
CA CYS A 25 23.98 -10.83 -23.07
C CYS A 25 23.25 -12.16 -23.00
N GLN A 26 22.51 -12.51 -24.05
CA GLN A 26 21.83 -13.80 -24.21
C GLN A 26 22.54 -14.62 -25.29
N ASP A 27 22.96 -15.84 -24.94
CA ASP A 27 23.67 -16.75 -25.87
C ASP A 27 24.87 -16.14 -26.62
N GLY A 28 25.56 -15.19 -25.97
CA GLY A 28 26.72 -14.50 -26.53
C GLY A 28 26.35 -13.33 -27.46
N GLN A 29 25.08 -12.97 -27.57
CA GLN A 29 24.58 -11.83 -28.32
C GLN A 29 23.99 -10.76 -27.38
N PRO A 30 24.28 -9.48 -27.62
CA PRO A 30 23.65 -8.39 -26.89
C PRO A 30 22.20 -8.19 -27.35
N GLU A 31 21.27 -8.24 -26.43
CA GLU A 31 19.86 -7.96 -26.65
C GLU A 31 19.40 -6.73 -25.85
N LEU A 32 18.51 -5.94 -26.43
CA LEU A 32 17.99 -4.70 -25.85
C LEU A 32 16.63 -4.90 -25.20
N TYR A 33 16.50 -4.39 -23.98
CA TYR A 33 15.30 -4.47 -23.15
C TYR A 33 14.87 -3.07 -22.70
N ASP A 34 13.55 -2.86 -22.66
CA ASP A 34 12.94 -1.72 -21.98
C ASP A 34 12.56 -2.11 -20.54
N CYS A 35 12.82 -1.20 -19.60
CA CYS A 35 12.20 -1.23 -18.28
C CYS A 35 10.68 -1.01 -18.43
N PRO A 36 9.88 -1.52 -17.47
CA PRO A 36 8.45 -1.23 -17.44
C PRO A 36 8.19 0.27 -17.47
N ASN A 37 7.13 0.69 -18.17
CA ASN A 37 6.82 2.11 -18.37
C ASN A 37 6.65 2.85 -17.03
N GLY A 38 7.46 3.89 -16.81
CA GLY A 38 7.54 4.65 -15.56
C GLY A 38 8.73 4.27 -14.67
N LEU A 39 9.49 3.22 -15.01
CA LEU A 39 10.71 2.82 -14.33
C LEU A 39 11.95 3.07 -15.19
N VAL A 40 13.10 3.15 -14.52
CA VAL A 40 14.42 3.34 -15.14
C VAL A 40 15.40 2.28 -14.70
N TYR A 41 16.44 2.03 -15.51
CA TYR A 41 17.42 1.00 -15.18
C TYR A 41 18.28 1.41 -13.98
N ALA A 42 18.17 0.66 -12.89
CA ALA A 42 18.87 0.87 -11.63
C ALA A 42 20.07 -0.07 -11.41
N GLY A 43 20.22 -1.09 -12.28
CA GLY A 43 21.29 -2.09 -12.23
C GLY A 43 20.78 -3.49 -11.95
N LYS A 44 21.53 -4.51 -12.37
CA LYS A 44 21.15 -5.93 -12.22
C LYS A 44 20.76 -6.29 -10.77
N ASN A 45 19.61 -6.95 -10.60
CA ASN A 45 19.04 -7.39 -9.32
C ASN A 45 18.78 -6.25 -8.32
N ARG A 46 18.57 -5.02 -8.79
CA ARG A 46 18.20 -3.87 -7.97
C ARG A 46 16.79 -3.40 -8.30
N GLY A 47 16.33 -2.44 -7.50
CA GLY A 47 15.07 -1.77 -7.74
C GLY A 47 13.85 -2.60 -7.37
N VAL A 48 12.73 -2.23 -7.98
CA VAL A 48 11.42 -2.83 -7.69
C VAL A 48 11.13 -4.05 -8.56
N THR A 49 11.75 -4.16 -9.74
CA THR A 49 11.57 -5.30 -10.65
C THR A 49 12.75 -5.44 -11.60
N GLU A 50 13.35 -6.63 -11.68
CA GLU A 50 14.37 -7.03 -12.68
C GLU A 50 15.45 -5.97 -13.01
N GLY A 51 15.93 -5.23 -12.01
CA GLY A 51 16.95 -4.19 -12.21
C GLY A 51 16.44 -2.81 -12.62
N CYS A 52 15.13 -2.61 -12.61
CA CYS A 52 14.47 -1.33 -12.84
C CYS A 52 13.87 -0.78 -11.52
N ASP A 53 13.95 0.53 -11.33
CA ASP A 53 13.41 1.23 -10.15
C ASP A 53 12.74 2.55 -10.53
N TYR A 54 12.09 3.18 -9.55
CA TYR A 54 11.50 4.50 -9.72
C TYR A 54 12.57 5.58 -9.95
N PRO A 55 12.37 6.50 -10.91
CA PRO A 55 13.38 7.51 -11.27
C PRO A 55 13.82 8.41 -10.12
N TRP A 56 12.92 8.75 -9.19
CA TRP A 56 13.19 9.68 -8.09
C TRP A 56 13.97 9.08 -6.91
N ARG A 57 14.24 7.77 -6.90
CA ARG A 57 14.95 7.13 -5.78
C ARG A 57 16.46 7.39 -5.77
N ALA A 58 17.06 7.63 -6.93
CA ALA A 58 18.47 7.96 -7.08
C ALA A 58 18.75 8.60 -8.44
N ASN A 59 20.00 9.03 -8.68
CA ASN A 59 20.41 9.61 -9.95
C ASN A 59 20.73 8.55 -11.03
N TYR A 60 19.79 7.66 -11.35
CA TYR A 60 20.02 6.58 -12.34
C TYR A 60 20.24 7.09 -13.77
N CYS A 61 19.67 8.25 -14.08
CA CYS A 61 19.68 8.84 -15.43
C CYS A 61 20.86 9.77 -15.72
N GLU A 62 21.88 9.79 -14.86
CA GLU A 62 23.01 10.69 -15.04
C GLU A 62 23.68 10.51 -16.41
N GLY A 63 23.79 11.59 -17.18
CA GLY A 63 24.38 11.59 -18.52
C GLY A 63 23.51 11.01 -19.64
N LYS A 64 22.26 10.62 -19.36
CA LYS A 64 21.31 10.10 -20.35
C LYS A 64 20.38 11.20 -20.84
N THR A 65 19.94 11.12 -22.09
CA THR A 65 19.18 12.20 -22.75
C THR A 65 17.80 11.79 -23.22
N GLN A 66 17.46 10.50 -23.18
CA GLN A 66 16.20 9.97 -23.71
C GLN A 66 15.54 9.00 -22.73
N ALA A 67 14.22 8.85 -22.87
CA ALA A 67 13.40 7.83 -22.23
C ALA A 67 12.14 7.61 -23.09
N ASN A 68 11.50 6.45 -22.98
CA ASN A 68 10.20 6.23 -23.62
C ASN A 68 9.14 7.15 -22.99
N GLY A 69 8.14 7.53 -23.79
CA GLY A 69 7.05 8.39 -23.34
C GLY A 69 6.06 7.69 -22.38
N PRO A 70 5.20 8.47 -21.70
CA PRO A 70 4.20 7.93 -20.78
C PRO A 70 3.14 7.09 -21.49
N ILE A 71 2.74 5.99 -20.86
CA ILE A 71 1.56 5.21 -21.21
C ILE A 71 0.55 5.36 -20.08
N GLY A 72 -0.41 6.26 -20.28
CA GLY A 72 -1.43 6.59 -19.30
C GLY A 72 -2.55 5.56 -19.15
N ARG A 73 -3.10 5.48 -17.95
CA ARG A 73 -4.32 4.77 -17.53
C ARG A 73 -5.12 5.65 -16.57
N GLU A 74 -6.28 5.19 -16.15
CA GLU A 74 -7.08 5.86 -15.13
C GLU A 74 -6.24 6.04 -13.85
N HIS A 75 -6.08 7.28 -13.39
CA HIS A 75 -5.27 7.68 -12.22
C HIS A 75 -3.75 7.43 -12.30
N CYS A 76 -3.24 7.03 -13.46
CA CYS A 76 -1.84 6.68 -13.66
C CYS A 76 -1.30 7.34 -14.93
N ASP A 77 -0.43 8.34 -14.80
CA ASP A 77 0.24 8.93 -15.97
C ASP A 77 1.26 7.96 -16.61
N TRP A 78 1.84 7.09 -15.78
CA TRP A 78 2.71 5.99 -16.17
C TRP A 78 2.19 4.68 -15.60
N LEU A 79 2.51 3.54 -16.24
CA LEU A 79 2.06 2.24 -15.75
C LEU A 79 2.61 1.91 -14.35
N TYR A 80 3.79 2.41 -14.00
CA TYR A 80 4.38 2.32 -12.67
C TYR A 80 4.63 3.73 -12.14
N GLY A 81 4.11 4.01 -10.95
CA GLY A 81 4.32 5.32 -10.34
C GLY A 81 3.52 5.56 -9.08
N ILE A 82 3.72 6.74 -8.51
CA ILE A 82 2.91 7.28 -7.42
C ILE A 82 2.45 8.65 -7.88
N PHE A 83 1.15 8.92 -7.75
CA PHE A 83 0.50 10.13 -8.31
C PHE A 83 -0.46 10.74 -7.31
N GLY A 84 -0.60 12.06 -7.30
CA GLY A 84 -1.57 12.76 -6.45
C GLY A 84 -3.03 12.39 -6.78
N HIS A 85 -3.89 12.41 -5.76
CA HIS A 85 -5.33 12.24 -5.96
C HIS A 85 -5.98 13.57 -6.37
N GLU A 86 -6.84 13.54 -7.37
CA GLU A 86 -7.36 14.70 -8.10
C GLU A 86 -8.15 15.68 -7.23
N THR A 87 -8.79 15.15 -6.17
CA THR A 87 -9.66 15.94 -5.27
C THR A 87 -9.22 15.89 -3.80
N SER A 88 -8.10 15.25 -3.48
CA SER A 88 -7.71 15.08 -2.07
C SER A 88 -6.20 15.02 -1.86
N CYS A 89 -5.65 16.04 -1.23
CA CYS A 89 -4.24 16.09 -0.81
C CYS A 89 -3.86 14.98 0.19
N THR A 90 -4.84 14.45 0.90
CA THR A 90 -4.62 13.39 1.90
C THR A 90 -4.63 11.98 1.27
N ARG A 91 -4.83 11.87 -0.04
CA ARG A 91 -4.88 10.59 -0.77
C ARG A 91 -3.96 10.67 -1.98
N TYR A 92 -3.55 9.51 -2.45
CA TYR A 92 -2.70 9.38 -3.62
C TYR A 92 -2.93 8.00 -4.26
N TRP A 93 -2.47 7.84 -5.49
CA TRP A 93 -2.56 6.62 -6.25
C TRP A 93 -1.19 5.95 -6.31
N THR A 94 -1.16 4.65 -6.05
CA THR A 94 0.00 3.80 -6.39
C THR A 94 -0.36 2.94 -7.58
N CYS A 95 0.43 3.04 -8.64
CA CYS A 95 0.19 2.35 -9.89
C CYS A 95 1.15 1.18 -10.06
N TRP A 96 0.59 0.00 -10.31
CA TRP A 96 1.34 -1.21 -10.63
C TRP A 96 0.84 -1.79 -11.94
N ASN A 97 1.66 -1.70 -12.98
CA ASN A 97 1.30 -2.12 -14.34
C ASN A 97 -0.03 -1.50 -14.84
N GLY A 98 -0.25 -0.23 -14.54
CA GLY A 98 -1.46 0.52 -14.88
C GLY A 98 -2.67 0.26 -13.98
N THR A 99 -2.54 -0.60 -12.96
CA THR A 99 -3.57 -0.78 -11.94
C THR A 99 -3.36 0.22 -10.83
N ALA A 100 -4.26 1.20 -10.70
CA ALA A 100 -4.24 2.17 -9.62
C ALA A 100 -4.82 1.60 -8.33
N THR A 101 -4.15 1.85 -7.20
CA THR A 101 -4.68 1.58 -5.87
C THR A 101 -4.71 2.87 -5.07
N GLU A 102 -5.86 3.23 -4.52
CA GLU A 102 -6.00 4.41 -3.66
C GLU A 102 -5.27 4.17 -2.34
N GLN A 103 -4.42 5.11 -1.97
CA GLN A 103 -3.69 5.12 -0.71
C GLN A 103 -4.03 6.36 0.10
N LEU A 104 -3.79 6.23 1.40
CA LEU A 104 -4.06 7.28 2.38
C LEU A 104 -2.77 7.66 3.09
N CYS A 105 -2.44 8.95 3.08
CA CYS A 105 -1.43 9.48 3.98
C CYS A 105 -1.90 9.41 5.44
N ILE A 106 -1.07 8.82 6.28
CA ILE A 106 -1.37 8.57 7.70
C ILE A 106 -1.09 9.85 8.51
N GLY A 107 -1.85 10.08 9.57
CA GLY A 107 -1.53 11.08 10.58
C GLY A 107 -1.66 12.53 10.12
N GLY A 108 -2.52 12.81 9.14
CA GLY A 108 -2.72 14.17 8.61
C GLY A 108 -1.63 14.67 7.68
N LEU A 109 -0.71 13.78 7.27
CA LEU A 109 0.24 14.08 6.20
C LEU A 109 -0.49 14.21 4.86
N LEU A 110 0.14 14.92 3.93
CA LEU A 110 -0.36 15.16 2.58
C LEU A 110 0.61 14.57 1.57
N TYR A 111 0.09 14.09 0.45
CA TYR A 111 0.94 13.59 -0.61
C TYR A 111 1.69 14.76 -1.27
N ASN A 112 3.01 14.67 -1.28
CA ASN A 112 3.91 15.60 -1.93
C ASN A 112 4.36 15.01 -3.27
N GLU A 113 3.95 15.63 -4.38
CA GLU A 113 4.30 15.17 -5.73
C GLU A 113 5.80 15.27 -5.99
N ASN A 114 6.51 16.24 -5.38
CA ASN A 114 7.94 16.44 -5.62
C ASN A 114 8.79 15.34 -4.99
N THR A 115 8.38 14.82 -3.83
CA THR A 115 9.10 13.76 -3.13
C THR A 115 8.48 12.37 -3.37
N HIS A 116 7.34 12.31 -4.04
CA HIS A 116 6.51 11.12 -4.24
C HIS A 116 6.22 10.38 -2.93
N SER A 117 5.91 11.13 -1.87
CA SER A 117 5.68 10.58 -0.53
C SER A 117 4.73 11.45 0.28
N CYS A 118 4.21 10.90 1.37
CA CYS A 118 3.47 11.70 2.35
C CYS A 118 4.44 12.59 3.14
N ASP A 119 4.12 13.86 3.25
CA ASP A 119 4.92 14.89 3.91
C ASP A 119 4.02 15.82 4.73
N TRP A 120 4.63 16.69 5.52
CA TRP A 120 3.92 17.67 6.32
C TRP A 120 3.20 18.69 5.45
N PRO A 121 2.01 19.17 5.85
CA PRO A 121 1.24 20.14 5.09
C PRO A 121 2.02 21.39 4.68
N GLU A 122 3.00 21.80 5.47
CA GLU A 122 3.83 22.99 5.19
C GLU A 122 4.78 22.79 3.99
N ASN A 123 5.08 21.54 3.63
CA ASN A 123 5.97 21.18 2.53
C ASN A 123 5.24 20.82 1.23
N VAL A 124 3.90 20.83 1.24
CA VAL A 124 3.07 20.43 0.10
C VAL A 124 2.43 21.64 -0.57
N ASP A 125 2.94 21.96 -1.75
CA ASP A 125 2.42 23.05 -2.57
C ASP A 125 1.04 22.73 -3.16
N GLY A 126 0.19 23.75 -3.30
CA GLY A 126 -1.12 23.62 -3.96
C GLY A 126 -2.23 22.99 -3.10
N CYS A 127 -1.90 22.56 -1.88
CA CYS A 127 -2.87 21.96 -0.95
C CYS A 127 -3.44 22.99 0.03
N GLN A 128 -4.64 23.48 -0.27
CA GLN A 128 -5.35 24.42 0.62
C GLN A 128 -6.06 23.65 1.76
N LYS A 129 -5.89 24.13 3.00
CA LYS A 129 -6.61 23.62 4.17
C LYS A 129 -8.11 23.81 3.99
N HIS A 130 -8.88 22.84 4.46
CA HIS A 130 -10.33 22.94 4.37
C HIS A 130 -10.84 23.99 5.37
N PRO A 131 -11.80 24.87 5.01
CA PRO A 131 -12.28 25.92 5.91
C PRO A 131 -12.79 25.44 7.27
N LEU A 132 -13.33 24.22 7.32
CA LEU A 132 -13.76 23.55 8.57
C LEU A 132 -12.62 23.34 9.58
N CYS A 133 -11.37 23.26 9.13
CA CYS A 133 -10.19 22.95 9.95
C CYS A 133 -9.23 24.14 10.03
N ASN A 134 -9.74 25.36 9.81
CA ASN A 134 -8.94 26.59 9.91
C ASN A 134 -8.60 26.93 11.36
N ASP A 135 -9.54 26.69 12.28
CA ASP A 135 -9.37 27.04 13.70
C ASP A 135 -8.42 26.08 14.41
N ASP A 136 -8.53 24.78 14.13
CA ASP A 136 -7.65 23.74 14.63
C ASP A 136 -7.40 22.69 13.53
N ALA A 137 -6.15 22.61 13.08
CA ALA A 137 -5.71 21.69 12.04
C ALA A 137 -5.83 20.22 12.46
N ASN A 138 -5.87 19.93 13.77
CA ASN A 138 -5.94 18.58 14.33
C ASN A 138 -7.14 18.37 15.28
N GLY A 139 -8.05 19.33 15.32
CA GLY A 139 -9.20 19.34 16.22
C GLY A 139 -10.38 18.49 15.74
N ASN A 140 -11.34 18.27 16.63
CA ASN A 140 -12.61 17.65 16.26
C ASN A 140 -13.68 18.73 16.01
N VAL A 141 -14.44 18.61 14.92
CA VAL A 141 -15.50 19.53 14.54
C VAL A 141 -16.84 18.78 14.53
N PRO A 142 -17.90 19.29 15.19
CA PRO A 142 -19.18 18.61 15.27
C PRO A 142 -19.85 18.49 13.91
N LEU A 143 -20.38 17.31 13.60
CA LEU A 143 -21.14 17.08 12.37
C LEU A 143 -22.63 17.34 12.60
N GLY A 144 -23.08 18.57 12.37
CA GLY A 144 -24.49 18.98 12.24
C GLY A 144 -25.51 18.18 13.09
N LYS A 145 -26.26 17.29 12.43
CA LYS A 145 -27.34 16.47 13.03
C LYS A 145 -26.90 15.09 13.52
N SER A 146 -25.64 14.69 13.33
CA SER A 146 -25.19 13.36 13.73
C SER A 146 -24.79 13.33 15.20
N CYS A 147 -25.32 12.38 15.95
CA CYS A 147 -25.00 12.22 17.38
C CYS A 147 -23.74 11.38 17.62
N ASN A 148 -23.33 10.54 16.66
CA ASN A 148 -22.19 9.64 16.83
C ASN A 148 -21.13 9.77 15.74
N ARG A 149 -21.20 10.81 14.90
CA ARG A 149 -20.19 11.13 13.91
C ARG A 149 -19.73 12.56 14.07
N TYR A 150 -18.48 12.80 13.71
CA TYR A 150 -17.83 14.10 13.79
C TYR A 150 -16.73 14.17 12.72
N TRP A 151 -16.26 15.38 12.41
CA TRP A 151 -15.05 15.55 11.62
C TRP A 151 -13.85 15.58 12.56
N GLN A 152 -12.83 14.80 12.28
CA GLN A 152 -11.52 14.95 12.89
C GLN A 152 -10.61 15.59 11.85
N CYS A 153 -10.16 16.80 12.12
CA CYS A 153 -9.15 17.44 11.29
C CYS A 153 -7.82 16.71 11.50
N GLN A 154 -7.10 16.47 10.41
CA GLN A 154 -5.73 15.98 10.45
C GLN A 154 -4.93 16.84 9.47
N GLY A 155 -4.00 17.65 9.96
CA GLY A 155 -3.22 18.58 9.14
C GLY A 155 -4.04 19.65 8.41
N GLY A 156 -5.25 19.97 8.87
CA GLY A 156 -6.15 20.93 8.22
C GLY A 156 -7.18 20.30 7.26
N TYR A 157 -7.31 18.97 7.25
CA TYR A 157 -8.26 18.26 6.40
C TYR A 157 -9.24 17.41 7.23
N PRO A 158 -10.56 17.58 7.05
CA PRO A 158 -11.55 16.90 7.88
C PRO A 158 -11.72 15.45 7.45
N ARG A 159 -11.70 14.56 8.44
CA ARG A 159 -11.98 13.12 8.29
C ARG A 159 -13.23 12.73 9.03
N LEU A 160 -14.15 12.07 8.35
CA LEU A 160 -15.39 11.64 8.98
C LEU A 160 -15.10 10.48 9.93
N GLN A 161 -15.23 10.73 11.22
CA GLN A 161 -15.06 9.75 12.28
C GLN A 161 -16.40 9.35 12.87
N ARG A 162 -16.43 8.16 13.47
CA ARG A 162 -17.54 7.69 14.29
C ARG A 162 -17.02 7.46 15.71
N CYS A 163 -17.81 7.86 16.70
CA CYS A 163 -17.49 7.56 18.09
C CYS A 163 -17.42 6.04 18.33
N PRO A 164 -16.42 5.57 19.10
CA PRO A 164 -16.31 4.15 19.47
C PRO A 164 -17.46 3.75 20.40
N ALA A 165 -17.72 2.44 20.51
CA ALA A 165 -18.55 1.83 21.55
C ALA A 165 -19.92 2.52 21.83
N MET A 166 -20.62 3.00 20.80
CA MET A 166 -21.93 3.69 20.91
C MET A 166 -21.91 4.99 21.74
N LEU A 167 -20.74 5.57 21.96
CA LEU A 167 -20.60 6.89 22.56
C LEU A 167 -21.23 7.97 21.66
N VAL A 168 -21.58 9.10 22.27
CA VAL A 168 -22.16 10.26 21.59
C VAL A 168 -21.13 11.38 21.57
N PHE A 169 -21.00 12.04 20.43
CA PHE A 169 -20.10 13.17 20.29
C PHE A 169 -20.72 14.40 20.98
N ASP A 170 -20.13 14.82 22.10
CA ASP A 170 -20.54 16.05 22.78
C ASP A 170 -19.93 17.26 22.06
N LYS A 171 -20.81 18.20 21.69
CA LYS A 171 -20.44 19.36 20.88
C LYS A 171 -19.69 20.44 21.67
N ARG A 172 -19.71 20.38 23.00
CA ARG A 172 -19.05 21.37 23.88
C ARG A 172 -17.64 20.92 24.23
N SER A 173 -17.47 19.65 24.59
CA SER A 173 -16.16 19.06 24.90
C SER A 173 -15.38 18.62 23.66
N LEU A 174 -16.05 18.52 22.50
CA LEU A 174 -15.50 18.03 21.23
C LEU A 174 -14.94 16.61 21.34
N ARG A 175 -15.58 15.78 22.17
CA ARG A 175 -15.16 14.41 22.48
C ARG A 175 -16.34 13.45 22.45
N CYS A 176 -16.02 12.16 22.28
CA CYS A 176 -17.00 11.09 22.42
C CYS A 176 -17.18 10.76 23.90
N GLU A 177 -18.40 10.92 24.39
CA GLU A 177 -18.75 10.74 25.80
C GLU A 177 -19.83 9.67 25.95
N GLU A 178 -19.86 9.06 27.13
CA GLU A 178 -20.97 8.21 27.54
C GLU A 178 -22.17 9.09 27.83
N VAL A 179 -23.30 8.80 27.20
CA VAL A 179 -24.55 9.40 27.64
C VAL A 179 -24.98 8.62 28.87
N GLU A 180 -24.71 9.18 30.05
CA GLU A 180 -25.38 8.75 31.27
C GLU A 180 -26.87 8.82 31.01
N ARG A 181 -27.54 7.66 30.94
CA ARG A 181 -29.00 7.61 30.82
C ARG A 181 -29.56 7.97 32.19
N PRO A 182 -30.08 9.17 32.42
CA PRO A 182 -30.66 9.48 33.71
C PRO A 182 -31.93 8.63 33.79
N ASN A 183 -31.97 7.69 34.74
CA ASN A 183 -33.15 6.86 35.08
C ASN A 183 -33.51 5.72 34.13
N LEU A 184 -32.56 4.85 33.77
CA LEU A 184 -32.94 3.44 33.55
C LEU A 184 -32.49 2.61 34.76
N PRO A 185 -33.38 1.80 35.36
CA PRO A 185 -32.96 0.84 36.38
C PRO A 185 -31.86 -0.06 35.78
N PRO A 186 -30.87 -0.48 36.59
CA PRO A 186 -29.80 -1.35 36.11
C PRO A 186 -30.39 -2.58 35.40
N PRO A 187 -29.82 -3.03 34.27
CA PRO A 187 -30.31 -4.21 33.59
C PRO A 187 -30.32 -5.37 34.57
N ALA A 188 -31.45 -6.09 34.64
CA ALA A 188 -31.61 -7.22 35.54
C ALA A 188 -30.45 -8.21 35.35
N PRO A 189 -29.87 -8.75 36.44
CA PRO A 189 -28.77 -9.70 36.33
C PRO A 189 -29.21 -10.87 35.44
N ARG A 190 -28.42 -11.15 34.40
CA ARG A 190 -28.62 -12.34 33.56
C ARG A 190 -28.59 -13.58 34.48
N PRO A 191 -29.55 -14.52 34.37
CA PRO A 191 -29.47 -15.77 35.08
C PRO A 191 -28.15 -16.46 34.76
N ARG A 192 -27.39 -16.86 35.79
CA ARG A 192 -26.20 -17.68 35.58
C ARG A 192 -26.67 -19.03 35.04
N PRO A 193 -26.10 -19.55 33.94
CA PRO A 193 -26.33 -20.93 33.55
C PRO A 193 -25.86 -21.84 34.69
N ASN A 194 -26.73 -22.75 35.14
CA ASN A 194 -26.35 -23.76 36.12
C ASN A 194 -25.20 -24.62 35.59
N ARG A 195 -24.11 -24.69 36.35
CA ARG A 195 -22.96 -25.56 36.08
C ARG A 195 -23.33 -26.98 36.52
N PRO A 196 -23.28 -28.02 35.66
CA PRO A 196 -23.38 -29.40 36.10
C PRO A 196 -22.20 -29.76 37.03
N GLN A 197 -22.49 -30.46 38.13
CA GLN A 197 -21.49 -30.92 39.09
C GLN A 197 -20.52 -31.94 38.45
N GLN A 198 -19.24 -31.79 38.76
CA GLN A 198 -18.12 -32.63 38.31
C GLN A 198 -18.16 -34.01 38.96
N PHE A 199 -17.99 -35.07 38.16
CA PHE A 199 -17.45 -36.35 38.65
C PHE A 199 -15.92 -36.26 38.74
N GLN A 200 -15.38 -36.77 39.85
CA GLN A 200 -14.02 -36.61 40.35
C GLN A 200 -12.96 -37.40 39.57
N ALA A 201 -11.72 -36.90 39.52
CA ALA A 201 -10.52 -37.73 39.57
C ALA A 201 -9.36 -36.95 40.22
N SER A 202 -8.59 -37.65 41.03
CA SER A 202 -7.66 -37.20 42.07
C SER A 202 -6.25 -36.82 41.60
N GLN A 203 -5.70 -35.81 42.29
CA GLN A 203 -4.31 -35.54 42.72
C GLN A 203 -3.10 -35.99 41.85
N GLN A 204 -2.18 -35.05 41.55
CA GLN A 204 -0.92 -34.86 42.31
C GLN A 204 -0.06 -33.67 41.81
N GLN A 205 0.82 -33.24 42.72
CA GLN A 205 1.66 -32.03 42.82
C GLN A 205 2.64 -31.72 41.66
N SER A 206 2.98 -30.44 41.49
CA SER A 206 4.34 -29.90 41.81
C SER A 206 4.47 -28.40 41.50
N GLN A 207 5.47 -27.79 42.15
CA GLN A 207 5.64 -26.37 42.47
C GLN A 207 6.20 -25.50 41.32
N GLN A 208 6.04 -24.17 41.46
CA GLN A 208 6.51 -23.09 40.56
C GLN A 208 8.05 -22.97 40.49
N PRO A 209 8.66 -22.34 39.46
CA PRO A 209 8.90 -20.89 39.51
C PRO A 209 8.84 -20.12 38.16
N GLN A 210 8.98 -18.80 38.26
CA GLN A 210 8.76 -17.72 37.27
C GLN A 210 9.86 -17.56 36.16
N PRO A 211 10.03 -16.41 35.47
CA PRO A 211 9.39 -16.04 34.19
C PRO A 211 10.42 -15.68 33.09
N GLN A 212 10.11 -15.77 31.79
CA GLN A 212 10.81 -14.94 30.78
C GLN A 212 10.12 -14.86 29.41
N GLN A 213 9.95 -13.60 28.99
CA GLN A 213 9.92 -12.99 27.65
C GLN A 213 9.47 -13.82 26.44
N ARG A 214 8.52 -13.26 25.69
CA ARG A 214 8.01 -13.81 24.42
C ARG A 214 8.62 -13.07 23.22
N PRO A 215 9.39 -13.75 22.34
CA PRO A 215 9.60 -13.33 20.95
C PRO A 215 8.57 -13.95 19.98
N GLN A 216 8.54 -13.38 18.78
CA GLN A 216 7.53 -13.42 17.72
C GLN A 216 7.20 -14.81 17.11
N PRO A 217 6.02 -15.00 16.48
CA PRO A 217 5.72 -16.21 15.73
C PRO A 217 6.23 -16.14 14.28
N GLN A 218 7.05 -17.13 13.92
CA GLN A 218 7.29 -17.56 12.55
C GLN A 218 6.10 -18.38 12.04
N TYR A 219 5.70 -18.10 10.79
CA TYR A 219 4.77 -18.92 10.02
C TYR A 219 5.48 -20.19 9.51
N GLN A 220 4.90 -21.35 9.78
CA GLN A 220 5.09 -22.55 8.97
C GLN A 220 3.75 -23.22 8.72
N ALA A 221 3.57 -23.61 7.46
CA ALA A 221 2.34 -24.10 6.87
C ALA A 221 2.10 -25.59 7.15
N SER A 222 0.84 -25.98 7.26
CA SER A 222 0.41 -27.36 7.01
C SER A 222 -0.97 -27.39 6.37
N GLN A 223 -1.07 -28.27 5.39
CA GLN A 223 -2.03 -28.35 4.30
C GLN A 223 -3.36 -29.00 4.74
N GLN A 224 -4.49 -28.49 4.24
CA GLN A 224 -5.65 -29.25 3.73
C GLN A 224 -6.77 -28.28 3.30
N ALA A 225 -7.14 -28.33 2.01
CA ALA A 225 -8.25 -27.58 1.44
C ALA A 225 -9.53 -28.46 1.39
N PRO A 226 -10.72 -27.92 1.71
CA PRO A 226 -11.99 -28.65 1.59
C PRO A 226 -12.53 -28.65 0.15
N GLN A 227 -13.13 -29.79 -0.22
CA GLN A 227 -13.73 -30.06 -1.53
C GLN A 227 -14.98 -29.22 -1.80
N TYR A 228 -15.10 -28.71 -3.04
CA TYR A 228 -16.35 -28.25 -3.62
C TYR A 228 -16.64 -29.03 -4.92
N GLN A 229 -17.87 -29.54 -5.02
CA GLN A 229 -18.38 -30.36 -6.12
C GLN A 229 -18.53 -29.55 -7.42
N ALA A 230 -18.11 -30.13 -8.54
CA ALA A 230 -18.13 -29.53 -9.88
C ALA A 230 -19.46 -29.73 -10.60
N ASN A 231 -19.90 -28.72 -11.35
CA ASN A 231 -20.91 -28.83 -12.41
C ASN A 231 -20.19 -28.83 -13.77
N PRO A 232 -20.41 -29.79 -14.68
CA PRO A 232 -19.52 -29.99 -15.82
C PRO A 232 -20.11 -29.35 -17.09
N GLN A 233 -19.49 -28.26 -17.58
CA GLN A 233 -19.53 -27.94 -19.00
C GLN A 233 -18.38 -26.98 -19.36
N GLN A 234 -17.60 -27.41 -20.37
CA GLN A 234 -16.71 -26.65 -21.25
C GLN A 234 -15.22 -26.48 -20.89
N ARG A 235 -14.45 -27.40 -21.48
CA ARG A 235 -13.18 -27.25 -22.24
C ARG A 235 -12.00 -26.47 -21.64
N ALA A 236 -11.00 -27.27 -21.24
CA ALA A 236 -9.58 -27.26 -21.63
C ALA A 236 -8.94 -25.97 -22.15
N LEU A 237 -7.92 -25.50 -21.40
CA LEU A 237 -6.60 -24.96 -21.81
C LEU A 237 -5.82 -24.68 -20.50
N GLU A 238 -4.97 -25.61 -20.06
CA GLU A 238 -3.50 -25.51 -20.10
C GLU A 238 -2.87 -24.35 -19.29
N SER A 239 -2.11 -24.74 -18.26
CA SER A 239 -0.95 -24.09 -17.61
C SER A 239 -0.88 -22.55 -17.55
N ILE A 240 -0.91 -21.98 -16.35
CA ILE A 240 -0.62 -20.57 -16.07
C ILE A 240 0.87 -20.41 -15.71
N PRO A 241 1.69 -19.68 -16.50
CA PRO A 241 3.02 -19.21 -16.12
C PRO A 241 3.01 -17.75 -15.60
N LEU A 242 4.09 -17.40 -14.89
CA LEU A 242 4.39 -16.17 -14.12
C LEU A 242 4.23 -14.83 -14.88
N PRO A 243 4.11 -13.68 -14.16
CA PRO A 243 3.89 -12.38 -14.79
C PRO A 243 5.13 -11.83 -15.51
N PRO A 244 5.01 -11.35 -16.76
CA PRO A 244 6.11 -10.77 -17.55
C PRO A 244 6.28 -9.27 -17.28
N GLY A 245 7.53 -8.78 -17.23
CA GLY A 245 7.84 -7.38 -16.89
C GLY A 245 8.83 -6.64 -17.82
N ALA A 246 9.77 -7.31 -18.47
CA ALA A 246 10.64 -6.67 -19.47
C ALA A 246 10.15 -7.05 -20.88
N ILE A 247 9.90 -6.05 -21.71
CA ILE A 247 9.44 -6.26 -23.08
C ILE A 247 10.66 -6.18 -24.01
N PRO A 248 11.06 -7.28 -24.66
CA PRO A 248 12.13 -7.22 -25.65
C PRO A 248 11.67 -6.40 -26.85
N LEU A 249 12.51 -5.46 -27.30
CA LEU A 249 12.26 -4.72 -28.53
C LEU A 249 12.44 -5.67 -29.71
N ARG A 250 11.33 -6.11 -30.33
CA ARG A 250 11.40 -6.79 -31.63
C ARG A 250 12.02 -5.84 -32.63
N SER A 251 13.23 -6.16 -33.09
CA SER A 251 13.85 -5.53 -34.25
C SER A 251 12.89 -5.58 -35.42
N ARG A 252 12.30 -4.44 -35.82
CA ARG A 252 11.63 -4.30 -37.11
C ARG A 252 12.72 -4.45 -38.19
N SER A 253 12.91 -5.67 -38.66
CA SER A 253 13.48 -5.91 -39.98
C SER A 253 12.52 -5.31 -41.00
N GLY A 254 13.01 -4.36 -41.78
CA GLY A 254 12.25 -3.73 -42.85
C GLY A 254 11.85 -4.75 -43.92
N GLN A 255 10.64 -4.57 -44.43
CA GLN A 255 10.26 -4.71 -45.83
C GLN A 255 9.35 -3.53 -46.17
#